data_AF-A0A7S0MN11-F1
#
_entry.id   AF-A0A7S0MN11-F1
#
_cell.length_a   1.000
_cell.length_b   1.000
_cell.length_c   1.000
_cell.angle_alpha   90.00
_cell.angle_beta   90.00
_cell.angle_gamma   90.00
#
_symmetry.space_group_name_H-M   'P 1'
#
loop_
_entity.id
_entity.type
_entity.pdbx_description
1 polymer ?
#
loop_
_entity_poly.entity_id
_entity_poly.type
_entity_poly.pdbx_seq_one_letter_code
_entity_poly.pdbx_strand_id
1 'polypeptide(L)'
;RVPRSRRVDANRDGVVDSHEGVGCRVTGVVHVQRSPGILHFQASADGKDFDRRLLDMSHRIRHLSFGHSLTKAETQALPANIAAATATLDGRNVSKARPG
;
A
#
# COMPACT_ATOMS: atom_id res chain seq x y z
N ARG A 1 -0.10 -29.72 2.20
CA ARG A 1 1.17 -29.42 1.48
C ARG A 1 1.04 -27.99 0.93
N VAL A 2 1.75 -27.01 1.50
CA VAL A 2 1.74 -25.61 1.05
C VAL A 2 2.39 -25.56 -0.34
N PRO A 3 1.83 -24.88 -1.36
CA PRO A 3 2.58 -24.63 -2.58
C PRO A 3 3.69 -23.66 -2.19
N ARG A 4 4.94 -24.15 -2.15
CA ARG A 4 6.10 -23.26 -2.23
C ARG A 4 5.86 -22.38 -3.46
N SER A 5 6.04 -21.07 -3.31
CA SER A 5 6.02 -20.11 -4.42
C SER A 5 6.52 -20.82 -5.67
N ARG A 6 5.63 -20.98 -6.66
CA ARG A 6 5.96 -21.72 -7.88
C ARG A 6 7.24 -21.06 -8.39
N ARG A 7 8.33 -21.81 -8.51
CA ARG A 7 9.54 -21.31 -9.19
C ARG A 7 9.09 -21.04 -10.61
N VAL A 8 8.83 -19.78 -10.92
CA VAL A 8 8.42 -19.33 -12.24
C VAL A 8 9.70 -18.88 -12.92
N ASP A 9 9.98 -19.47 -14.07
CA ASP A 9 10.98 -19.00 -15.03
C ASP A 9 10.16 -18.70 -16.28
N ALA A 10 9.60 -17.49 -16.34
CA ALA A 10 8.61 -17.11 -17.34
C ALA A 10 9.24 -16.95 -18.73
N ASN A 11 10.50 -16.51 -18.77
CA ASN A 11 11.26 -16.26 -19.99
C ASN A 11 12.13 -17.46 -20.44
N ARG A 12 12.20 -18.53 -19.63
CA ARG A 12 12.99 -19.76 -19.87
C ARG A 12 14.48 -19.49 -20.02
N ASP A 13 15.02 -18.57 -19.22
CA ASP A 13 16.45 -18.27 -19.20
C ASP A 13 17.26 -19.13 -18.21
N GLY A 14 16.58 -20.02 -17.46
CA GLY A 14 17.20 -20.87 -16.45
C GLY A 14 17.40 -20.19 -15.09
N VAL A 15 16.98 -18.92 -14.96
CA VAL A 15 16.94 -18.16 -13.71
C VAL A 15 15.50 -18.17 -13.18
N VAL A 16 15.34 -18.48 -11.90
CA VAL A 16 14.02 -18.39 -11.26
C VAL A 16 13.68 -16.93 -11.05
N ASP A 17 12.58 -16.47 -11.63
CA ASP A 17 12.05 -15.12 -11.43
C ASP A 17 11.72 -14.94 -9.94
N SER A 18 12.49 -14.08 -9.28
CA SER A 18 12.14 -13.62 -7.95
C SER A 18 10.98 -12.66 -8.07
N HIS A 19 9.94 -12.86 -7.26
CA HIS A 19 8.91 -11.84 -7.06
C HIS A 19 9.36 -10.79 -6.04
N GLU A 20 10.58 -10.90 -5.50
CA GLU A 20 11.17 -9.86 -4.67
C GLU A 20 11.31 -8.57 -5.49
N GLY A 21 10.60 -7.53 -5.06
CA GLY A 21 10.54 -6.25 -5.77
C GLY A 21 9.37 -6.13 -6.76
N VAL A 22 8.58 -7.18 -6.98
CA VAL A 22 7.32 -7.07 -7.72
C VAL A 22 6.29 -6.38 -6.82
N GLY A 23 5.81 -5.23 -7.28
CA GLY A 23 4.83 -4.43 -6.58
C GLY A 23 4.14 -3.46 -7.54
N CYS A 24 3.17 -2.72 -7.02
CA CYS A 24 2.52 -1.66 -7.77
C CYS A 24 2.74 -0.30 -7.10
N ARG A 25 2.83 0.75 -7.90
CA ARG A 25 2.79 2.13 -7.42
C ARG A 25 1.39 2.69 -7.60
N VAL A 26 0.71 2.94 -6.48
CA VAL A 26 -0.58 3.62 -6.47
C VAL A 26 -0.37 5.09 -6.14
N THR A 27 -0.81 5.97 -7.04
CA THR A 27 -0.72 7.43 -6.90
C THR A 27 -1.93 8.06 -7.55
N GLY A 28 -2.54 9.06 -6.90
CA GLY A 28 -3.67 9.79 -7.48
C GLY A 28 -4.42 10.59 -6.43
N VAL A 29 -5.57 11.14 -6.85
CA VAL A 29 -6.52 11.88 -6.02
C VAL A 29 -7.90 11.28 -6.21
N VAL A 30 -8.63 11.08 -5.11
CA VAL A 30 -10.00 10.58 -5.13
C VAL A 30 -10.91 11.63 -4.54
N HIS A 31 -11.91 12.07 -5.31
CA HIS A 31 -12.96 12.96 -4.82
C HIS A 31 -14.01 12.11 -4.09
N VAL A 32 -14.22 12.42 -2.81
CA VAL A 32 -15.16 11.70 -1.94
C VAL A 32 -16.11 12.68 -1.28
N GLN A 33 -17.29 12.20 -0.88
CA GLN A 33 -18.15 12.99 -0.01
C GLN A 33 -17.49 13.16 1.37
N ARG A 34 -17.69 14.32 1.99
CA ARG A 34 -17.16 14.62 3.32
C ARG A 34 -18.04 13.98 4.40
N SER A 35 -17.98 12.65 4.47
CA SER A 35 -18.69 11.80 5.44
C SER A 35 -17.78 10.66 5.90
N PRO A 36 -18.06 10.00 7.04
CA PRO A 36 -17.35 8.78 7.43
C PRO A 36 -17.39 7.75 6.31
N GLY A 37 -16.24 7.14 6.01
CA GLY A 37 -16.08 6.19 4.92
C GLY A 37 -14.76 5.44 5.03
N ILE A 38 -14.50 4.53 4.08
CA ILE A 38 -13.31 3.66 4.12
C ILE A 38 -12.70 3.54 2.72
N LEU A 39 -11.38 3.65 2.65
CA LEU A 39 -10.59 3.35 1.46
C LEU A 39 -9.94 1.97 1.62
N HIS A 40 -10.29 1.02 0.75
CA HIS A 40 -9.76 -0.35 0.78
C HIS A 40 -8.88 -0.66 -0.43
N PHE A 41 -7.69 -1.19 -0.16
CA PHE A 41 -6.85 -1.85 -1.16
C PHE A 41 -6.92 -3.35 -0.93
N GLN A 42 -7.33 -4.12 -1.94
CA GLN A 42 -7.50 -5.56 -1.85
C GLN A 42 -7.06 -6.25 -3.14
N ALA A 43 -6.58 -7.48 -3.03
CA ALA A 43 -6.40 -8.36 -4.19
C ALA A 43 -7.76 -8.80 -4.71
N SER A 44 -7.98 -8.71 -6.03
CA SER A 44 -9.21 -9.13 -6.71
C SER A 44 -8.87 -10.03 -7.90
N ALA A 45 -9.59 -11.14 -8.06
CA ALA A 45 -9.51 -12.03 -9.21
C ALA A 45 -10.92 -12.51 -9.57
N ASP A 46 -11.23 -12.49 -10.86
CA ASP A 46 -12.55 -12.91 -11.34
C ASP A 46 -12.69 -14.44 -11.21
N GLY A 47 -13.66 -14.88 -10.39
CA GLY A 47 -14.04 -16.29 -10.25
C GLY A 47 -13.01 -17.19 -9.56
N LYS A 48 -12.04 -16.63 -8.81
CA LYS A 48 -11.02 -17.41 -8.09
C LYS A 48 -10.72 -16.82 -6.71
N ASP A 49 -10.54 -17.70 -5.72
CA ASP A 49 -10.06 -17.31 -4.40
C ASP A 49 -8.54 -17.17 -4.35
N PHE A 50 -8.07 -16.25 -3.51
CA PHE A 50 -6.65 -16.13 -3.19
C PHE A 50 -6.29 -16.89 -1.92
N ASP A 51 -5.23 -17.69 -1.97
CA ASP A 51 -4.56 -18.12 -0.75
C ASP A 51 -3.86 -16.91 -0.10
N ARG A 52 -4.48 -16.37 0.95
CA ARG A 52 -3.97 -15.22 1.72
C ARG A 52 -2.53 -15.42 2.22
N ARG A 53 -2.09 -16.67 2.40
CA ARG A 53 -0.70 -16.97 2.80
C ARG A 53 0.30 -16.65 1.70
N LEU A 54 -0.13 -16.66 0.44
CA LEU A 54 0.68 -16.37 -0.72
C LEU A 54 0.59 -14.90 -1.18
N LEU A 55 -0.36 -14.13 -0.65
CA LEU A 55 -0.46 -12.69 -0.91
C LEU A 55 0.50 -11.89 -0.02
N ASP A 56 1.28 -11.00 -0.62
CA ASP A 56 2.03 -9.97 0.09
C ASP A 56 1.37 -8.60 -0.13
N MET A 57 0.80 -8.04 0.94
CA MET A 57 0.21 -6.70 0.95
C MET A 57 1.07 -5.71 1.74
N SER A 58 2.35 -6.04 1.94
CA SER A 58 3.32 -5.10 2.50
C SER A 58 3.38 -3.85 1.64
N HIS A 59 3.33 -2.67 2.25
CA HIS A 59 3.34 -1.41 1.53
C HIS A 59 4.02 -0.30 2.32
N ARG A 60 4.52 0.69 1.57
CA ARG A 60 4.99 1.96 2.13
C ARG A 60 4.05 3.07 1.70
N ILE A 61 3.42 3.73 2.67
CA ILE A 61 2.62 4.92 2.43
C ILE A 61 3.60 6.06 2.22
N ARG A 62 3.77 6.52 0.98
CA ARG A 62 4.63 7.69 0.68
C ARG A 62 3.95 8.98 1.09
N HIS A 63 2.67 9.12 0.76
CA HIS A 63 1.86 10.28 1.09
C HIS A 63 0.37 9.89 1.14
N LEU A 64 -0.34 10.30 2.19
CA LEU A 64 -1.80 10.21 2.28
C LEU A 64 -2.34 11.40 3.08
N SER A 65 -3.12 12.25 2.42
CA SER A 65 -3.67 13.47 3.00
C SER A 65 -5.11 13.70 2.51
N PHE A 66 -5.82 14.61 3.18
CA PHE A 66 -7.16 15.04 2.80
C PHE A 66 -7.15 16.52 2.42
N GLY A 67 -7.79 16.86 1.30
CA GLY A 67 -7.81 18.22 0.78
C GLY A 67 -6.56 18.57 -0.03
N HIS A 68 -6.27 19.86 -0.13
CA HIS A 68 -5.11 20.34 -0.87
C HIS A 68 -3.83 20.18 -0.05
N SER A 69 -2.72 19.89 -0.72
CA SER A 69 -1.40 19.92 -0.10
C SER A 69 -1.10 21.31 0.42
N LEU A 70 -0.82 21.42 1.72
CA LEU A 70 -0.41 22.67 2.34
C LEU A 70 1.02 23.01 1.93
N THR A 71 1.27 24.29 1.67
CA THR A 71 2.62 24.83 1.58
C THR A 71 3.32 24.76 2.94
N LYS A 72 4.65 24.94 2.94
CA LYS A 72 5.43 25.00 4.18
C LYS A 72 4.96 26.11 5.11
N ALA A 73 4.62 27.28 4.56
CA ALA A 73 4.13 28.42 5.33
C ALA A 73 2.77 28.15 5.96
N GLU A 74 1.84 27.55 5.21
CA GLU A 74 0.52 27.16 5.74
C GLU A 74 0.66 26.09 6.82
N THR A 75 1.56 25.12 6.65
CA THR A 75 1.84 24.10 7.65
C THR A 75 2.40 24.70 8.95
N GLN A 76 3.26 25.73 8.85
CA GLN A 76 3.81 26.44 10.01
C GLN A 76 2.79 27.31 10.73
N ALA A 77 1.75 27.78 10.03
CA ALA A 77 0.66 28.54 10.61
C ALA A 77 -0.37 27.66 11.36
N LEU A 78 -0.32 26.34 11.20
CA LEU A 78 -1.20 25.43 11.91
C LEU A 78 -0.82 25.32 13.40
N PRO A 79 -1.82 25.23 14.30
CA PRO A 79 -1.59 24.78 15.67
C PRO A 79 -0.87 23.43 15.68
N ALA A 80 0.09 23.26 16.59
CA ALA A 80 0.99 22.10 16.61
C ALA A 80 0.26 20.74 16.62
N ASN A 81 -0.86 20.64 17.35
CA ASN A 81 -1.69 19.44 17.41
C ASN A 81 -2.38 19.11 16.07
N ILE A 82 -2.71 20.12 15.27
CA ILE A 82 -3.30 19.95 13.95
C ILE A 82 -2.21 19.60 12.93
N ALA A 83 -1.08 20.31 12.97
CA ALA A 83 0.07 20.04 12.10
C ALA A 83 0.57 18.59 12.24
N ALA A 84 0.58 18.04 13.45
CA ALA A 84 0.94 16.64 13.68
C ALA A 84 -0.09 15.65 13.11
N ALA A 85 -1.34 16.05 12.91
CA ALA A 85 -2.44 15.18 12.49
C ALA A 85 -2.63 15.11 10.96
N THR A 86 -2.11 16.07 10.19
CA THR A 86 -2.41 16.21 8.75
C THR A 86 -1.75 15.15 7.85
N ALA A 87 -0.67 14.51 8.30
CA ALA A 87 0.13 13.58 7.49
C ALA A 87 0.64 12.37 8.29
N THR A 88 -0.15 11.89 9.26
CA THR A 88 0.27 10.85 10.23
C THR A 88 0.64 9.50 9.61
N LEU A 89 0.22 9.25 8.37
CA LEU A 89 0.49 8.01 7.66
C LEU A 89 1.67 8.13 6.68
N ASP A 90 2.20 9.32 6.47
CA ASP A 90 3.32 9.55 5.55
C ASP A 90 4.60 8.85 6.03
N GLY A 91 5.29 8.21 5.11
CA GLY A 91 6.51 7.43 5.38
C GLY A 91 6.27 6.11 6.12
N ARG A 92 5.03 5.77 6.48
CA ARG A 92 4.74 4.57 7.26
C ARG A 92 4.91 3.31 6.42
N ASN A 93 5.63 2.34 6.96
CA ASN A 93 5.76 1.01 6.39
C ASN A 93 4.81 0.06 7.13
N VAL A 94 4.05 -0.71 6.36
CA VAL A 94 3.22 -1.80 6.85
C VAL A 94 3.74 -3.08 6.22
N SER A 95 4.19 -4.02 7.03
CA SER A 95 4.64 -5.33 6.57
C SER A 95 3.60 -6.39 6.91
N LYS A 96 3.58 -7.47 6.13
CA LYS A 96 2.82 -8.67 6.48
C LYS A 96 3.28 -9.17 7.85
N ALA A 97 2.34 -9.40 8.77
CA ALA A 97 2.65 -10.02 10.06
C ALA A 97 3.30 -11.39 9.80
N ARG A 98 4.46 -11.64 10.42
CA ARG A 98 5.13 -12.94 10.31
C ARG A 98 4.23 -13.98 10.98
N PRO A 99 3.81 -15.06 10.28
CA PRO A 99 3.16 -16.15 10.98
C PRO A 99 4.15 -16.74 11.99
N GLY A 100 3.70 -16.89 13.23
CA GLY A 100 4.41 -17.60 14.29
C GLY A 100 4.45 -19.10 14.05
#